data_AF-A0A7M2XQ09-F1
#
_entry.id   AF-A0A7M2XQ09-F1
#
_cell.length_a   1.000
_cell.length_b   1.000
_cell.length_c   1.000
_cell.angle_alpha   90.00
_cell.angle_beta   90.00
_cell.angle_gamma   90.00
#
_symmetry.space_group_name_H-M   'P 1'
#
loop_
_entity.id
_entity.type
_entity.pdbx_description
1 polymer ?
#
loop_
_entity_poly.entity_id
_entity_poly.type
_entity_poly.pdbx_seq_one_letter_code
_entity_poly.pdbx_strand_id
1 'polypeptide(L)'
;MPAAQADPPGCPTLNVVAVPGTWETSNTPDPGRGNGMLAQVTSNLPAGARVDYVAYPATAFPWEGDVYAASRNRAVDNARGIIAATAERCPLTNFALVGYSQGADAAGDLAAEIGTGLGVIGPHRLVAVGLLSDPRRSELDPFVGPPVAGTGAGGARAGGFGFVTPNVRTICAVGDLYCSTPPEDFVTRLAGFLAISAGSPFEQLENYRDEATALYNDIMTAGGIPMLQLQLTPEANELREQKIRTFYESQIHQDYSNYVVDGRGTTATRWLHDWIASKA
;
A
#
# COMPACT_ATOMS: atom_id res chain seq x y z
N MET A 1 -29.58 -7.85 26.17
CA MET A 1 -28.34 -7.85 25.37
C MET A 1 -27.96 -9.30 25.15
N PRO A 2 -27.76 -9.77 23.90
CA PRO A 2 -27.25 -11.12 23.71
C PRO A 2 -25.87 -11.20 24.37
N ALA A 3 -25.56 -12.33 25.00
CA ALA A 3 -24.26 -12.56 25.63
C ALA A 3 -23.16 -12.42 24.57
N ALA A 4 -22.06 -11.75 24.91
CA ALA A 4 -20.88 -11.73 24.05
C ALA A 4 -20.40 -13.18 23.88
N GLN A 5 -20.60 -13.73 22.68
CA GLN A 5 -20.16 -15.08 22.33
C GLN A 5 -18.63 -15.05 22.29
N ALA A 6 -17.99 -15.83 23.15
CA ALA A 6 -16.55 -16.04 23.07
C ALA A 6 -16.19 -16.76 21.76
N ASP A 7 -15.04 -16.43 21.20
CA ASP A 7 -14.54 -17.09 19.99
C ASP A 7 -14.32 -18.60 20.23
N PRO A 8 -14.54 -19.45 19.20
CA PRO A 8 -14.15 -20.85 19.25
C PRO A 8 -12.66 -21.04 19.58
N PRO A 9 -12.26 -22.19 20.17
CA PRO A 9 -10.85 -22.51 20.36
C PRO A 9 -10.08 -22.46 19.03
N GLY A 10 -8.91 -21.80 19.04
CA GLY A 10 -8.03 -21.68 17.87
C GLY A 10 -8.16 -20.37 17.07
N CYS A 11 -9.06 -19.47 17.47
CA CYS A 11 -9.13 -18.12 16.92
C CYS A 11 -7.94 -17.25 17.37
N PRO A 12 -7.30 -16.51 16.46
CA PRO A 12 -6.24 -15.58 16.82
C PRO A 12 -6.81 -14.32 17.49
N THR A 13 -6.07 -13.72 18.42
CA THR A 13 -6.39 -12.38 18.94
C THR A 13 -6.20 -11.34 17.85
N LEU A 14 -5.17 -11.52 17.02
CA LEU A 14 -4.83 -10.68 15.88
C LEU A 14 -4.59 -11.52 14.62
N ASN A 15 -5.32 -11.25 13.55
CA ASN A 15 -5.02 -11.76 12.23
C ASN A 15 -4.29 -10.69 11.40
N VAL A 16 -3.03 -10.94 11.06
CA VAL A 16 -2.21 -10.07 10.22
C VAL A 16 -2.30 -10.56 8.79
N VAL A 17 -2.93 -9.77 7.93
CA VAL A 17 -3.03 -10.05 6.50
C VAL A 17 -1.94 -9.29 5.78
N ALA A 18 -0.95 -10.03 5.27
CA ALA A 18 0.24 -9.48 4.63
C ALA A 18 0.11 -9.56 3.10
N VAL A 19 0.28 -8.43 2.42
CA VAL A 19 0.17 -8.30 0.97
C VAL A 19 1.56 -7.98 0.38
N PRO A 20 2.29 -8.98 -0.14
CA PRO A 20 3.64 -8.77 -0.65
C PRO A 20 3.69 -7.86 -1.88
N GLY A 21 4.89 -7.38 -2.21
CA GLY A 21 5.11 -6.61 -3.44
C GLY A 21 5.18 -7.46 -4.70
N THR A 22 5.33 -6.79 -5.85
CA THR A 22 5.54 -7.41 -7.16
C THR A 22 6.66 -8.44 -7.10
N TRP A 23 6.43 -9.63 -7.67
CA TRP A 23 7.37 -10.76 -7.70
C TRP A 23 7.81 -11.36 -6.35
N GLU A 24 7.21 -10.94 -5.22
CA GLU A 24 7.42 -11.57 -3.91
C GLU A 24 6.39 -12.68 -3.60
N THR A 25 5.43 -12.90 -4.51
CA THR A 25 4.46 -13.99 -4.44
C THR A 25 4.81 -15.07 -5.46
N SER A 26 5.32 -16.22 -5.03
CA SER A 26 5.40 -17.35 -5.95
C SER A 26 3.99 -17.92 -6.19
N ASN A 27 3.67 -18.22 -7.47
CA ASN A 27 2.45 -18.96 -7.86
C ASN A 27 2.43 -20.43 -7.38
N THR A 28 3.45 -20.82 -6.61
CA THR A 28 3.62 -22.09 -5.92
C THR A 28 3.83 -21.78 -4.44
N PRO A 29 3.16 -22.44 -3.49
CA PRO A 29 3.50 -22.31 -2.08
C PRO A 29 4.87 -22.97 -1.85
N ASP A 30 5.96 -22.23 -2.06
CA ASP A 30 7.31 -22.65 -1.75
C ASP A 30 7.79 -21.84 -0.52
N PRO A 31 7.85 -22.46 0.67
CA PRO A 31 8.33 -21.83 1.89
C PRO A 31 9.80 -21.36 1.82
N GLY A 32 10.56 -21.76 0.80
CA GLY A 32 11.99 -21.46 0.63
C GLY A 32 12.30 -20.14 -0.08
N ARG A 33 11.34 -19.55 -0.80
CA ARG A 33 11.44 -18.17 -1.29
C ARG A 33 10.82 -17.28 -0.23
N GLY A 34 11.64 -16.87 0.74
CA GLY A 34 11.21 -16.10 1.92
C GLY A 34 10.20 -15.02 1.57
N ASN A 35 9.24 -14.78 2.47
CA ASN A 35 8.01 -13.99 2.28
C ASN A 35 8.23 -12.47 1.96
N GLY A 36 9.14 -12.17 1.04
CA GLY A 36 9.56 -10.85 0.63
C GLY A 36 10.08 -10.00 1.78
N MET A 37 10.04 -8.70 1.54
CA MET A 37 10.27 -7.64 2.52
C MET A 37 9.40 -7.80 3.78
N LEU A 38 8.15 -8.25 3.61
CA LEU A 38 7.19 -8.37 4.71
C LEU A 38 7.54 -9.48 5.70
N ALA A 39 8.39 -10.46 5.33
CA ALA A 39 8.89 -11.46 6.27
C ALA A 39 9.52 -10.82 7.51
N GLN A 40 10.23 -9.71 7.34
CA GLN A 40 10.86 -8.99 8.46
C GLN A 40 9.85 -8.29 9.37
N VAL A 41 8.66 -8.00 8.85
CA VAL A 41 7.57 -7.39 9.61
C VAL A 41 6.73 -8.45 10.34
N THR A 42 6.53 -9.62 9.75
CA THR A 42 5.56 -10.61 10.25
C THR A 42 6.16 -11.79 11.00
N SER A 43 7.48 -12.01 10.90
CA SER A 43 8.13 -13.16 11.56
C SER A 43 8.19 -12.97 13.07
N ASN A 44 7.95 -14.04 13.83
CA ASN A 44 8.07 -14.06 15.30
C ASN A 44 7.16 -13.06 16.04
N LEU A 45 5.97 -12.77 15.50
CA LEU A 45 4.96 -12.00 16.22
C LEU A 45 4.51 -12.73 17.51
N PRO A 46 3.98 -11.99 18.51
CA PRO A 46 3.56 -12.57 19.78
C PRO A 46 2.52 -13.69 19.65
N ALA A 47 2.44 -14.52 20.69
CA ALA A 47 1.42 -15.57 20.77
C ALA A 47 0.01 -14.97 20.67
N GLY A 48 -0.86 -15.58 19.86
CA GLY A 48 -2.19 -15.05 19.55
C GLY A 48 -2.26 -14.36 18.18
N ALA A 49 -1.13 -13.92 17.62
CA ALA A 49 -1.06 -13.45 16.25
C ALA A 49 -1.07 -14.63 15.25
N ARG A 50 -1.84 -14.49 14.16
CA ARG A 50 -1.80 -15.37 12.99
C ARG A 50 -1.53 -14.53 11.75
N VAL A 51 -0.57 -14.95 10.93
CA VAL A 51 -0.21 -14.27 9.68
C VAL A 51 -0.77 -15.05 8.51
N ASP A 52 -1.50 -14.38 7.63
CA ASP A 52 -1.96 -14.92 6.35
C ASP A 52 -1.39 -14.06 5.22
N TYR A 53 -0.64 -14.69 4.32
CA TYR A 53 -0.07 -14.04 3.15
C TYR A 53 -1.04 -14.09 1.98
N VAL A 54 -1.28 -12.94 1.36
CA VAL A 54 -2.17 -12.81 0.21
C VAL A 54 -1.45 -13.34 -1.04
N ALA A 55 -1.98 -14.41 -1.61
CA ALA A 55 -1.53 -14.94 -2.89
C ALA A 55 -2.25 -14.20 -4.03
N TYR A 56 -1.49 -13.65 -4.98
CA TYR A 56 -2.00 -12.98 -6.18
C TYR A 56 -0.87 -12.97 -7.24
N PRO A 57 -1.11 -12.50 -8.49
CA PRO A 57 -0.09 -12.59 -9.54
C PRO A 57 1.15 -11.73 -9.30
N ALA A 58 0.99 -10.61 -8.58
CA ALA A 58 2.04 -9.63 -8.29
C ALA A 58 2.85 -9.23 -9.53
N THR A 59 2.14 -8.78 -10.57
CA THR A 59 2.66 -8.40 -11.88
C THR A 59 2.58 -6.89 -12.06
N ALA A 60 3.62 -6.29 -12.65
CA ALA A 60 3.70 -4.84 -12.82
C ALA A 60 3.73 -4.37 -14.28
N PHE A 61 4.06 -5.24 -15.24
CA PHE A 61 4.30 -4.83 -16.63
C PHE A 61 3.36 -5.48 -17.64
N PRO A 62 3.01 -4.77 -18.74
CA PRO A 62 2.02 -5.20 -19.71
C PRO A 62 2.38 -6.47 -20.50
N TRP A 63 3.64 -6.92 -20.48
CA TRP A 63 4.06 -8.18 -21.11
C TRP A 63 3.85 -9.42 -20.21
N GLU A 64 3.45 -9.25 -18.94
CA GLU A 64 3.28 -10.35 -17.95
C GLU A 64 1.87 -10.93 -17.90
N GLY A 65 0.98 -10.55 -18.82
CA GLY A 65 -0.33 -11.19 -19.03
C GLY A 65 -1.46 -10.76 -18.07
N ASP A 66 -1.13 -10.19 -16.91
CA ASP A 66 -2.05 -9.46 -16.02
C ASP A 66 -1.54 -8.02 -15.84
N VAL A 67 -2.31 -7.03 -16.31
CA VAL A 67 -1.95 -5.61 -16.17
C VAL A 67 -2.03 -5.20 -14.70
N TYR A 68 -1.15 -4.29 -14.24
CA TYR A 68 -0.99 -3.89 -12.84
C TYR A 68 -2.33 -3.79 -12.07
N ALA A 69 -3.33 -3.09 -12.65
CA ALA A 69 -4.67 -2.95 -12.09
C ALA A 69 -5.32 -4.30 -11.74
N ALA A 70 -5.34 -5.24 -12.68
CA ALA A 70 -5.95 -6.56 -12.50
C ALA A 70 -5.25 -7.34 -11.39
N SER A 71 -3.91 -7.27 -11.34
CA SER A 71 -3.09 -7.88 -10.31
C SER A 71 -3.43 -7.33 -8.91
N ARG A 72 -3.41 -5.99 -8.77
CA ARG A 72 -3.79 -5.28 -7.55
C ARG A 72 -5.22 -5.59 -7.12
N ASN A 73 -6.16 -5.65 -8.06
CA ASN A 73 -7.56 -6.02 -7.78
C ASN A 73 -7.67 -7.43 -7.20
N ARG A 74 -6.95 -8.41 -7.76
CA ARG A 74 -6.89 -9.76 -7.20
C ARG A 74 -6.30 -9.77 -5.79
N ALA A 75 -5.29 -8.94 -5.50
CA ALA A 75 -4.76 -8.80 -4.14
C ALA A 75 -5.81 -8.26 -3.17
N VAL A 76 -6.55 -7.21 -3.54
CA VAL A 76 -7.62 -6.64 -2.70
C VAL A 76 -8.71 -7.67 -2.44
N ASP A 77 -9.18 -8.35 -3.47
CA ASP A 77 -10.25 -9.34 -3.34
C ASP A 77 -9.83 -10.52 -2.46
N ASN A 78 -8.61 -11.01 -2.61
CA ASN A 78 -8.08 -12.10 -1.81
C ASN A 78 -7.84 -11.68 -0.35
N ALA A 79 -7.30 -10.48 -0.10
CA ALA A 79 -7.14 -9.92 1.24
C ALA A 79 -8.50 -9.75 1.93
N ARG A 80 -9.49 -9.20 1.21
CA ARG A 80 -10.87 -9.05 1.69
C ARG A 80 -11.48 -10.40 2.04
N GLY A 81 -11.28 -11.40 1.20
CA GLY A 81 -11.74 -12.78 1.42
C GLY A 81 -11.16 -13.41 2.68
N ILE A 82 -9.86 -13.24 2.94
CA ILE A 82 -9.20 -13.72 4.17
C ILE A 82 -9.83 -13.05 5.40
N ILE A 83 -9.96 -11.72 5.39
CA ILE A 83 -10.54 -10.97 6.51
C ILE A 83 -11.99 -11.42 6.76
N ALA A 84 -12.81 -11.49 5.72
CA ALA A 84 -14.22 -11.89 5.83
C ALA A 84 -14.37 -13.31 6.40
N ALA A 85 -13.62 -14.28 5.85
CA ALA A 85 -13.69 -15.67 6.29
C ALA A 85 -13.17 -15.86 7.74
N THR A 86 -12.18 -15.09 8.16
CA THR A 86 -11.71 -15.10 9.54
C THR A 86 -12.70 -14.41 10.47
N ALA A 87 -13.29 -13.28 10.06
CA ALA A 87 -14.27 -12.54 10.87
C ALA A 87 -15.57 -13.32 11.11
N GLU A 88 -16.00 -14.13 10.14
CA GLU A 88 -17.14 -15.03 10.26
C GLU A 88 -16.89 -16.16 11.27
N ARG A 89 -15.69 -16.74 11.24
CA ARG A 89 -15.30 -17.85 12.14
C ARG A 89 -14.91 -17.38 13.53
N CYS A 90 -14.33 -16.18 13.63
CA CYS A 90 -13.80 -15.59 14.85
C CYS A 90 -14.32 -14.15 15.02
N PRO A 91 -15.54 -13.99 15.56
CA PRO A 91 -16.17 -12.68 15.76
C PRO A 91 -15.37 -11.68 16.60
N LEU A 92 -14.48 -12.14 17.48
CA LEU A 92 -13.68 -11.28 18.37
C LEU A 92 -12.25 -11.00 17.87
N THR A 93 -11.78 -11.70 16.83
CA THR A 93 -10.47 -11.44 16.22
C THR A 93 -10.35 -9.99 15.73
N ASN A 94 -9.25 -9.32 16.07
CA ASN A 94 -8.84 -8.06 15.44
C ASN A 94 -7.96 -8.33 14.22
N PHE A 95 -7.83 -7.32 13.35
CA PHE A 95 -7.10 -7.43 12.09
C PHE A 95 -6.01 -6.38 11.99
N ALA A 96 -4.89 -6.77 11.41
CA ALA A 96 -3.89 -5.86 10.87
C ALA A 96 -3.71 -6.11 9.38
N LEU A 97 -3.51 -5.04 8.61
CA LEU A 97 -3.09 -5.10 7.22
C LEU A 97 -1.66 -4.61 7.11
N VAL A 98 -0.83 -5.30 6.35
CA VAL A 98 0.51 -4.82 6.01
C VAL A 98 0.78 -5.06 4.53
N GLY A 99 1.27 -4.03 3.84
CA GLY A 99 1.55 -4.11 2.41
C GLY A 99 2.87 -3.46 2.04
N TYR A 100 3.47 -3.93 0.95
CA TYR A 100 4.67 -3.35 0.34
C TYR A 100 4.47 -3.13 -1.17
N SER A 101 4.84 -1.95 -1.69
CA SER A 101 4.77 -1.62 -3.13
C SER A 101 3.35 -1.82 -3.70
N GLN A 102 3.16 -2.66 -4.73
CA GLN A 102 1.81 -3.03 -5.21
C GLN A 102 0.91 -3.63 -4.12
N GLY A 103 1.49 -4.35 -3.15
CA GLY A 103 0.76 -4.84 -2.00
C GLY A 103 0.37 -3.73 -1.01
N ALA A 104 1.14 -2.65 -0.91
CA ALA A 104 0.77 -1.46 -0.14
C ALA A 104 -0.38 -0.69 -0.82
N ASP A 105 -0.40 -0.66 -2.16
CA ASP A 105 -1.53 -0.12 -2.91
C ASP A 105 -2.83 -0.88 -2.55
N ALA A 106 -2.82 -2.21 -2.72
CA ALA A 106 -3.95 -3.07 -2.41
C ALA A 106 -4.37 -3.02 -0.93
N ALA A 107 -3.42 -3.14 0.01
CA ALA A 107 -3.71 -3.09 1.44
C ALA A 107 -4.29 -1.74 1.86
N GLY A 108 -3.77 -0.64 1.32
CA GLY A 108 -4.27 0.69 1.59
C GLY A 108 -5.67 0.92 1.01
N ASP A 109 -5.97 0.38 -0.17
CA ASP A 109 -7.31 0.50 -0.75
C ASP A 109 -8.36 -0.30 0.03
N LEU A 110 -8.03 -1.51 0.50
CA LEU A 110 -8.90 -2.25 1.39
C LEU A 110 -9.07 -1.55 2.75
N ALA A 111 -8.02 -0.92 3.28
CA ALA A 111 -8.10 -0.12 4.49
C ALA A 111 -9.00 1.11 4.31
N ALA A 112 -8.92 1.80 3.18
CA ALA A 112 -9.78 2.92 2.84
C ALA A 112 -11.25 2.48 2.71
N GLU A 113 -11.52 1.34 2.06
CA GLU A 113 -12.86 0.73 1.99
C GLU A 113 -13.43 0.44 3.38
N ILE A 114 -12.67 -0.27 4.23
CA ILE A 114 -13.08 -0.56 5.62
C ILE A 114 -13.28 0.75 6.39
N GLY A 115 -12.44 1.75 6.16
CA GLY A 115 -12.50 3.09 6.75
C GLY A 115 -13.79 3.86 6.48
N THR A 116 -14.54 3.51 5.43
CA THR A 116 -15.87 4.09 5.17
C THR A 116 -16.94 3.59 6.15
N GLY A 117 -16.70 2.45 6.80
CA GLY A 117 -17.69 1.74 7.61
C GLY A 117 -18.56 0.74 6.83
N LEU A 118 -18.36 0.60 5.51
CA LEU A 118 -19.11 -0.30 4.63
C LEU A 118 -18.34 -1.58 4.24
N GLY A 119 -17.15 -1.79 4.79
CA GLY A 119 -16.30 -2.95 4.49
C GLY A 119 -16.75 -4.26 5.16
N VAL A 120 -15.95 -5.31 4.95
CA VAL A 120 -16.22 -6.67 5.48
C VAL A 120 -16.14 -6.81 7.01
N ILE A 121 -15.56 -5.82 7.68
CA ILE A 121 -15.50 -5.70 9.13
C ILE A 121 -15.75 -4.26 9.55
N GLY A 122 -16.19 -4.06 10.79
CA GLY A 122 -16.28 -2.71 11.37
C GLY A 122 -14.89 -2.07 11.51
N PRO A 123 -14.74 -0.75 11.27
CA PRO A 123 -13.45 -0.04 11.33
C PRO A 123 -12.65 -0.28 12.61
N HIS A 124 -13.33 -0.41 13.74
CA HIS A 124 -12.72 -0.64 15.06
C HIS A 124 -11.97 -1.98 15.17
N ARG A 125 -12.27 -2.96 14.31
CA ARG A 125 -11.57 -4.25 14.26
C ARG A 125 -10.28 -4.20 13.44
N LEU A 126 -10.07 -3.17 12.62
CA LEU A 126 -8.80 -2.96 11.89
C LEU A 126 -7.86 -2.09 12.73
N VAL A 127 -7.00 -2.73 13.52
CA VAL A 127 -6.24 -2.09 14.60
C VAL A 127 -4.83 -1.63 14.19
N ALA A 128 -4.36 -2.05 13.01
CA ALA A 128 -3.12 -1.57 12.40
C ALA A 128 -3.16 -1.73 10.88
N VAL A 129 -2.66 -0.73 10.16
CA VAL A 129 -2.40 -0.74 8.72
C VAL A 129 -1.01 -0.19 8.49
N GLY A 130 -0.06 -1.04 8.07
CA GLY A 130 1.32 -0.66 7.77
C GLY A 130 1.58 -0.67 6.26
N LEU A 131 1.94 0.47 5.68
CA LEU A 131 2.15 0.61 4.24
C LEU A 131 3.61 0.99 3.95
N LEU A 132 4.37 0.09 3.31
CA LEU A 132 5.73 0.34 2.84
C LEU A 132 5.71 0.68 1.36
N SER A 133 6.29 1.82 0.98
CA SER A 133 6.34 2.26 -0.43
C SER A 133 4.96 2.27 -1.10
N ASP A 134 3.99 2.92 -0.48
CA ASP A 134 2.63 3.02 -1.00
C ASP A 134 2.56 3.92 -2.25
N PRO A 135 2.23 3.38 -3.43
CA PRO A 135 2.08 4.17 -4.66
C PRO A 135 0.96 5.19 -4.60
N ARG A 136 0.09 5.11 -3.59
CA ARG A 136 -1.03 6.03 -3.38
C ARG A 136 -0.93 6.86 -2.12
N ARG A 137 0.29 6.97 -1.58
CA ARG A 137 0.58 7.80 -0.41
C ARG A 137 0.15 9.26 -0.63
N SER A 138 -0.53 9.83 0.36
CA SER A 138 -0.78 11.26 0.50
C SER A 138 0.22 11.91 1.46
N GLU A 139 0.43 13.22 1.33
CA GLU A 139 1.16 14.02 2.35
C GLU A 139 0.36 14.14 3.66
N LEU A 140 -0.94 13.86 3.63
CA LEU A 140 -1.81 13.89 4.80
C LEU A 140 -1.84 12.55 5.56
N ASP A 141 -1.25 11.50 5.00
CA ASP A 141 -1.25 10.19 5.63
C ASP A 141 -0.38 10.20 6.89
N PRO A 142 -0.76 9.51 7.97
CA PRO A 142 0.09 9.41 9.16
C PRO A 142 1.42 8.72 8.83
N PHE A 143 2.49 9.51 8.85
CA PHE A 143 3.80 9.14 8.33
C PHE A 143 4.77 8.71 9.44
N VAL A 144 5.66 7.76 9.13
CA VAL A 144 6.75 7.31 9.99
C VAL A 144 8.06 7.39 9.23
N GLY A 145 9.04 8.12 9.78
CA GLY A 145 10.35 8.29 9.19
C GLY A 145 10.78 9.74 9.04
N PRO A 146 11.96 9.99 8.43
CA PRO A 146 12.37 11.30 7.95
C PRO A 146 11.31 11.91 7.01
N PRO A 147 11.05 13.22 7.04
CA PRO A 147 10.08 13.85 6.14
C PRO A 147 10.37 13.53 4.67
N VAL A 148 9.34 13.09 3.96
CA VAL A 148 9.39 12.81 2.52
C VAL A 148 8.33 13.65 1.82
N ALA A 149 8.74 14.46 0.86
CA ALA A 149 7.85 15.37 0.14
C ALA A 149 7.07 14.66 -0.97
N GLY A 150 5.95 15.26 -1.38
CA GLY A 150 5.16 14.81 -2.51
C GLY A 150 4.26 13.62 -2.21
N THR A 151 3.75 12.99 -3.25
CA THR A 151 2.73 11.93 -3.16
C THR A 151 3.19 10.66 -3.87
N GLY A 152 2.51 9.55 -3.64
CA GLY A 152 2.74 8.35 -4.45
C GLY A 152 2.43 8.58 -5.94
N ALA A 153 3.06 7.80 -6.80
CA ALA A 153 2.99 7.92 -8.26
C ALA A 153 1.59 7.66 -8.83
N GLY A 154 0.75 6.92 -8.11
CA GLY A 154 -0.66 6.67 -8.43
C GLY A 154 -1.63 7.73 -7.90
N GLY A 155 -1.14 8.73 -7.16
CA GLY A 155 -1.97 9.76 -6.54
C GLY A 155 -2.70 9.28 -5.28
N ALA A 156 -3.08 10.25 -4.45
CA ALA A 156 -3.73 10.00 -3.17
C ALA A 156 -5.08 9.29 -3.31
N ARG A 157 -5.43 8.45 -2.34
CA ARG A 157 -6.76 7.83 -2.24
C ARG A 157 -7.82 8.89 -1.96
N ALA A 158 -8.89 8.90 -2.76
CA ALA A 158 -10.03 9.78 -2.52
C ALA A 158 -10.67 9.47 -1.16
N GLY A 159 -10.88 10.49 -0.34
CA GLY A 159 -11.43 10.35 1.02
C GLY A 159 -10.46 9.80 2.07
N GLY A 160 -9.24 9.42 1.69
CA GLY A 160 -8.23 8.87 2.60
C GLY A 160 -8.69 7.57 3.28
N PHE A 161 -8.30 7.39 4.55
CA PHE A 161 -8.58 6.16 5.30
C PHE A 161 -9.78 6.24 6.24
N GLY A 162 -10.58 7.32 6.17
CA GLY A 162 -11.80 7.47 6.98
C GLY A 162 -11.60 7.15 8.47
N PHE A 163 -12.49 6.32 9.03
CA PHE A 163 -12.47 5.93 10.44
C PHE A 163 -11.23 5.14 10.87
N VAL A 164 -10.48 4.53 9.95
CA VAL A 164 -9.26 3.78 10.30
C VAL A 164 -7.99 4.62 10.22
N THR A 165 -8.06 5.90 9.82
CA THR A 165 -6.91 6.82 9.75
C THR A 165 -6.00 6.77 10.98
N PRO A 166 -6.50 6.77 12.24
CA PRO A 166 -5.63 6.69 13.42
C PRO A 166 -4.77 5.42 13.49
N ASN A 167 -5.20 4.35 12.83
CA ASN A 167 -4.57 3.04 12.78
C ASN A 167 -3.71 2.83 11.53
N VAL A 168 -3.50 3.85 10.68
CA VAL A 168 -2.64 3.75 9.50
C VAL A 168 -1.26 4.33 9.77
N ARG A 169 -0.21 3.67 9.28
CA ARG A 169 1.17 4.17 9.25
C ARG A 169 1.77 3.89 7.89
N THR A 170 2.15 4.95 7.20
CA THR A 170 2.87 4.86 5.92
C THR A 170 4.36 5.16 6.13
N ILE A 171 5.23 4.43 5.44
CA ILE A 171 6.67 4.66 5.40
C ILE A 171 7.09 4.72 3.94
N CYS A 172 7.79 5.79 3.60
CA CYS A 172 8.41 5.98 2.30
C CYS A 172 9.88 6.33 2.51
N ALA A 173 10.77 5.69 1.76
CA ALA A 173 12.18 6.04 1.78
C ALA A 173 12.44 7.29 0.92
N VAL A 174 13.32 8.18 1.39
CA VAL A 174 13.74 9.33 0.58
C VAL A 174 14.36 8.82 -0.73
N GLY A 175 13.81 9.28 -1.86
CA GLY A 175 14.25 8.86 -3.19
C GLY A 175 13.48 7.68 -3.78
N ASP A 176 12.56 7.05 -3.04
CA ASP A 176 11.67 6.04 -3.60
C ASP A 176 10.55 6.68 -4.43
N LEU A 177 10.70 6.68 -5.76
CA LEU A 177 9.80 7.38 -6.67
C LEU A 177 8.38 6.81 -6.67
N TYR A 178 8.17 5.55 -6.25
CA TYR A 178 6.81 4.99 -6.23
C TYR A 178 5.94 5.68 -5.17
N CYS A 179 6.49 5.97 -3.98
CA CYS A 179 5.75 6.62 -2.89
C CYS A 179 6.08 8.11 -2.70
N SER A 180 7.02 8.65 -3.47
CA SER A 180 7.51 10.03 -3.37
C SER A 180 7.81 10.62 -4.74
N THR A 181 6.75 10.95 -5.47
CA THR A 181 6.80 11.78 -6.67
C THR A 181 6.50 13.23 -6.31
N PRO A 182 7.29 14.22 -6.79
CA PRO A 182 7.01 15.63 -6.54
C PRO A 182 5.59 16.01 -6.98
N PRO A 183 4.86 16.81 -6.19
CA PRO A 183 3.47 17.15 -6.48
C PRO A 183 3.34 17.91 -7.80
N GLU A 184 4.38 18.67 -8.17
CA GLU A 184 4.48 19.39 -9.42
C GLU A 184 4.93 18.54 -10.62
N ASP A 185 5.42 17.31 -10.47
CA ASP A 185 5.84 16.48 -11.61
C ASP A 185 4.65 15.72 -12.23
N PHE A 186 3.74 16.48 -12.84
CA PHE A 186 2.50 15.98 -13.43
C PHE A 186 2.72 14.95 -14.55
N VAL A 187 3.82 15.04 -15.29
CA VAL A 187 4.16 14.03 -16.32
C VAL A 187 4.42 12.68 -15.67
N THR A 188 5.24 12.64 -14.60
CA THR A 188 5.52 11.40 -13.86
C THR A 188 4.26 10.87 -13.17
N ARG A 189 3.47 11.77 -12.56
CA ARG A 189 2.19 11.39 -11.90
C ARG A 189 1.15 10.85 -12.89
N LEU A 190 1.04 11.45 -14.08
CA LEU A 190 0.15 10.95 -15.14
C LEU A 190 0.64 9.60 -15.67
N ALA A 191 1.95 9.44 -15.87
CA ALA A 191 2.53 8.15 -16.28
C ALA A 191 2.29 7.06 -15.22
N GLY A 192 2.48 7.37 -13.94
CA GLY A 192 2.18 6.47 -12.82
C GLY A 192 0.71 6.08 -12.75
N PHE A 193 -0.20 7.06 -12.85
CA PHE A 193 -1.64 6.81 -12.91
C PHE A 193 -2.03 5.90 -14.10
N LEU A 194 -1.49 6.17 -15.30
CA LEU A 194 -1.76 5.34 -16.47
C LEU A 194 -1.19 3.93 -16.33
N ALA A 195 -0.01 3.78 -15.73
CA ALA A 195 0.58 2.48 -15.45
C ALA A 195 -0.28 1.66 -14.49
N ILE A 196 -0.81 2.31 -13.45
CA ILE A 196 -1.64 1.66 -12.42
C ILE A 196 -3.04 1.34 -12.93
N SER A 197 -3.63 2.20 -13.78
CA SER A 197 -4.99 2.03 -14.32
C SER A 197 -5.08 1.18 -15.59
N ALA A 198 -3.95 0.92 -16.26
CA ALA A 198 -3.94 0.11 -17.48
C ALA A 198 -4.59 -1.27 -17.24
N GLY A 199 -5.42 -1.71 -18.18
CA GLY A 199 -6.07 -3.04 -18.13
C GLY A 199 -7.22 -3.19 -17.14
N SER A 200 -7.76 -2.09 -16.62
CA SER A 200 -8.89 -2.12 -15.69
C SER A 200 -10.21 -2.53 -16.34
N PRO A 201 -11.00 -3.45 -15.72
CA PRO A 201 -12.35 -3.77 -16.17
C PRO A 201 -13.30 -2.56 -16.11
N PHE A 202 -14.33 -2.56 -16.95
CA PHE A 202 -15.31 -1.46 -17.07
C PHE A 202 -16.04 -1.13 -15.76
N GLU A 203 -16.22 -2.09 -14.86
CA GLU A 203 -16.88 -1.87 -13.56
C GLU A 203 -16.05 -1.03 -12.58
N GLN A 204 -14.73 -0.93 -12.78
CA GLN A 204 -13.86 -0.09 -11.93
C GLN A 204 -13.61 1.31 -12.51
N LEU A 205 -14.23 1.62 -13.65
CA LEU A 205 -14.08 2.90 -14.33
C LEU A 205 -14.51 4.09 -13.47
N GLU A 206 -15.44 3.89 -12.52
CA GLU A 206 -15.90 4.93 -11.59
C GLU A 206 -14.81 5.35 -10.60
N ASN A 207 -14.09 4.39 -9.99
CA ASN A 207 -12.98 4.71 -9.08
C ASN A 207 -11.85 5.45 -9.81
N TYR A 208 -11.48 4.99 -11.00
CA TYR A 208 -10.48 5.68 -11.83
C TYR A 208 -10.96 7.04 -12.34
N ARG A 209 -12.27 7.26 -12.46
CA ARG A 209 -12.84 8.55 -12.83
C ARG A 209 -12.65 9.58 -11.72
N ASP A 210 -12.88 9.20 -10.46
CA ASP A 210 -12.66 10.09 -9.32
C ASP A 210 -11.16 10.42 -9.18
N GLU A 211 -10.29 9.44 -9.40
CA GLU A 211 -8.83 9.61 -9.38
C GLU A 211 -8.32 10.49 -10.52
N ALA A 212 -8.81 10.26 -11.75
CA ALA A 212 -8.51 11.11 -12.89
C ALA A 212 -9.01 12.55 -12.66
N THR A 213 -10.15 12.71 -11.99
CA THR A 213 -10.70 14.02 -11.61
C THR A 213 -9.81 14.70 -10.57
N ALA A 214 -9.30 13.97 -9.57
CA ALA A 214 -8.36 14.52 -8.59
C ALA A 214 -7.06 14.97 -9.26
N LEU A 215 -6.45 14.14 -10.13
CA LEU A 215 -5.25 14.52 -10.87
C LEU A 215 -5.49 15.73 -11.79
N TYR A 216 -6.65 15.78 -12.47
CA TYR A 216 -7.06 16.92 -13.28
C TYR A 216 -7.17 18.20 -12.45
N ASN A 217 -7.83 18.13 -11.28
CA ASN A 217 -7.98 19.26 -10.39
C ASN A 217 -6.62 19.78 -9.87
N ASP A 218 -5.68 18.89 -9.57
CA ASP A 218 -4.33 19.27 -9.16
C ASP A 218 -3.59 20.01 -10.28
N ILE A 219 -3.67 19.52 -11.52
CA ILE A 219 -3.09 20.18 -12.70
C ILE A 219 -3.69 21.57 -12.87
N MET A 220 -5.02 21.68 -12.82
CA MET A 220 -5.71 22.96 -12.99
C MET A 220 -5.39 23.95 -11.87
N THR A 221 -5.27 23.47 -10.64
CA THR A 221 -4.88 24.30 -9.47
C THR A 221 -3.45 24.81 -9.58
N ALA A 222 -2.54 24.01 -10.15
CA ALA A 222 -1.14 24.38 -10.29
C ALA A 222 -0.84 25.32 -11.47
N GLY A 223 -1.81 25.59 -12.36
CA GLY A 223 -1.64 26.47 -13.52
C GLY A 223 -2.04 25.86 -14.87
N GLY A 224 -2.59 24.65 -14.88
CA GLY A 224 -3.22 24.02 -16.04
C GLY A 224 -2.24 23.55 -17.12
N ILE A 225 -2.73 23.48 -18.36
CA ILE A 225 -1.96 23.02 -19.53
C ILE A 225 -0.61 23.75 -19.73
N PRO A 226 -0.48 25.08 -19.50
CA PRO A 226 0.81 25.76 -19.56
C PRO A 226 1.88 25.15 -18.62
N MET A 227 1.49 24.72 -17.42
CA MET A 227 2.42 24.05 -16.50
C MET A 227 2.88 22.69 -17.01
N LEU A 228 2.00 21.94 -17.68
CA LEU A 228 2.37 20.68 -18.32
C LEU A 228 3.39 20.92 -19.44
N GLN A 229 3.23 21.98 -20.24
CA GLN A 229 4.16 22.31 -21.33
C GLN A 229 5.58 22.60 -20.79
N LEU A 230 5.70 23.23 -19.63
CA LEU A 230 6.99 23.49 -18.98
C LEU A 230 7.71 22.22 -18.51
N GLN A 231 7.00 21.10 -18.38
CA GLN A 231 7.57 19.82 -17.94
C GLN A 231 7.97 18.89 -19.09
N LEU A 232 7.67 19.31 -20.32
CA LEU A 232 7.99 18.60 -21.55
C LEU A 232 9.24 19.16 -22.24
N THR A 233 9.92 20.14 -21.63
CA THR A 233 11.18 20.67 -22.20
C THR A 233 12.28 19.61 -22.16
N PRO A 234 13.28 19.69 -23.07
CA PRO A 234 14.42 18.77 -23.06
C PRO A 234 15.12 18.70 -21.69
N GLU A 235 15.32 19.85 -21.03
CA GLU A 235 15.99 19.93 -19.74
C GLU A 235 15.16 19.25 -18.63
N ALA A 236 13.84 19.43 -18.64
CA ALA A 236 12.94 18.75 -17.70
C ALA A 236 12.95 17.23 -17.91
N ASN A 237 13.03 16.78 -19.17
CA ASN A 237 13.14 15.37 -19.50
C ASN A 237 14.48 14.77 -19.08
N GLU A 238 15.60 15.46 -19.31
CA GLU A 238 16.93 15.01 -18.85
C GLU A 238 16.99 14.88 -17.33
N LEU A 239 16.43 15.84 -16.58
CA LEU A 239 16.33 15.77 -15.12
C LEU A 239 15.48 14.57 -14.66
N ARG A 240 14.37 14.30 -15.36
CA ARG A 240 13.51 13.14 -15.06
C ARG A 240 14.24 11.83 -15.32
N GLU A 241 14.94 11.71 -16.44
CA GLU A 241 15.76 10.53 -16.76
C GLU A 241 16.85 10.29 -15.71
N GLN A 242 17.53 11.36 -15.26
CA GLN A 242 18.50 11.27 -14.17
C GLN A 242 17.86 10.77 -12.87
N LYS A 243 16.71 11.32 -12.47
CA LYS A 243 15.98 10.87 -11.27
C LYS A 243 15.59 9.39 -11.35
N ILE A 244 15.02 8.95 -12.48
CA ILE A 244 14.62 7.56 -12.70
C ILE A 244 15.86 6.64 -12.64
N ARG A 245 16.97 7.04 -13.27
CA ARG A 245 18.22 6.30 -13.21
C ARG A 245 18.74 6.18 -11.77
N THR A 246 18.85 7.29 -11.05
CA THR A 246 19.29 7.31 -9.65
C THR A 246 18.40 6.43 -8.78
N PHE A 247 17.08 6.47 -8.98
CA PHE A 247 16.14 5.61 -8.28
C PHE A 247 16.45 4.12 -8.50
N TYR A 248 16.54 3.67 -9.76
CA TYR A 248 16.85 2.27 -10.05
C TYR A 248 18.27 1.86 -9.62
N GLU A 249 19.26 2.74 -9.73
CA GLU A 249 20.64 2.47 -9.29
C GLU A 249 20.75 2.37 -7.77
N SER A 250 19.96 3.16 -7.02
CA SER A 250 20.01 3.20 -5.56
C SER A 250 19.49 1.93 -4.89
N GLN A 251 18.63 1.16 -5.56
CA GLN A 251 17.90 0.01 -5.00
C GLN A 251 17.06 0.37 -3.75
N ILE A 252 16.81 1.66 -3.50
CA ILE A 252 16.16 2.13 -2.26
C ILE A 252 14.77 1.51 -2.06
N HIS A 253 14.06 1.25 -3.15
CA HIS A 253 12.76 0.60 -3.12
C HIS A 253 12.79 -0.78 -2.47
N GLN A 254 13.90 -1.52 -2.62
CA GLN A 254 14.07 -2.87 -2.08
C GLN A 254 14.76 -2.89 -0.71
N ASP A 255 15.23 -1.73 -0.20
CA ASP A 255 16.11 -1.65 0.97
C ASP A 255 15.44 -1.06 2.23
N TYR A 256 14.13 -1.21 2.36
CA TYR A 256 13.41 -0.78 3.58
C TYR A 256 13.85 -1.53 4.84
N SER A 257 14.52 -2.68 4.69
CA SER A 257 15.10 -3.40 5.81
C SER A 257 16.25 -2.68 6.49
N ASN A 258 16.97 -1.82 5.76
CA ASN A 258 18.08 -1.03 6.27
C ASN A 258 17.71 0.47 6.39
N TYR A 259 16.58 0.90 5.83
CA TYR A 259 16.11 2.29 5.92
C TYR A 259 15.72 2.66 7.36
N VAL A 260 16.46 3.58 7.97
CA VAL A 260 16.23 4.05 9.34
C VAL A 260 15.11 5.09 9.41
N VAL A 261 14.17 4.88 10.33
CA VAL A 261 12.97 5.72 10.49
C VAL A 261 12.95 6.58 11.76
N ASP A 262 13.85 6.36 12.71
CA ASP A 262 13.93 7.15 13.94
C ASP A 262 15.37 7.42 14.39
N GLY A 263 15.52 8.35 15.33
CA GLY A 263 16.84 8.72 15.89
C GLY A 263 17.52 7.61 16.71
N ARG A 264 16.89 6.46 16.89
CA ARG A 264 17.45 5.29 17.59
C ARG A 264 18.06 4.27 16.63
N GLY A 265 17.99 4.51 15.31
CA GLY A 265 18.46 3.56 14.32
C GLY A 265 17.46 2.44 14.01
N THR A 266 16.19 2.57 14.39
CA THR A 266 15.17 1.55 14.08
C THR A 266 14.89 1.58 12.58
N THR A 267 14.97 0.42 11.92
CA THR A 267 14.68 0.31 10.48
C THR A 267 13.17 0.24 10.21
N ALA A 268 12.74 0.54 8.99
CA ALA A 268 11.31 0.60 8.64
C ALA A 268 10.59 -0.73 8.91
N THR A 269 11.18 -1.85 8.48
CA THR A 269 10.61 -3.18 8.71
C THR A 269 10.56 -3.50 10.21
N ARG A 270 11.60 -3.16 10.97
CA ARG A 270 11.64 -3.37 12.42
C ARG A 270 10.61 -2.53 13.17
N TRP A 271 10.46 -1.26 12.79
CA TRP A 271 9.47 -0.37 13.39
C TRP A 271 8.05 -0.90 13.18
N LEU A 272 7.72 -1.32 11.94
CA LEU A 272 6.42 -1.91 11.65
C LEU A 272 6.19 -3.22 12.40
N HIS A 273 7.20 -4.09 12.48
CA HIS A 273 7.14 -5.31 13.28
C HIS A 273 6.75 -4.99 14.72
N ASP A 274 7.49 -4.09 15.37
CA ASP A 274 7.28 -3.77 16.78
C ASP A 274 5.91 -3.10 17.03
N TRP A 275 5.46 -2.27 16.08
CA TRP A 275 4.14 -1.65 16.16
C TRP A 275 3.01 -2.66 15.97
N ILE A 276 3.08 -3.56 14.99
CA ILE A 276 2.08 -4.62 14.79
C ILE A 276 2.09 -5.61 15.96
N ALA A 277 3.26 -6.00 16.45
CA ALA A 277 3.40 -6.85 17.62
C ALA A 277 2.73 -6.26 18.87
N SER A 278 2.75 -4.93 19.02
CA SER A 278 2.06 -4.25 20.13
C SER A 278 0.52 -4.32 20.08
N LYS A 279 -0.06 -4.84 18.98
CA LYS A 279 -1.51 -5.01 18.79
C LYS A 279 -2.01 -6.43 19.05
N ALA A 280 -1.10 -7.39 19.25
CA ALA A 280 -1.41 -8.80 19.40
C ALA A 280 -1.87 -9.17 20.82
#